data_AF-A0A2V1B7S6-F1
#
_entry.id   AF-A0A2V1B7S6-F1
#
_cell.length_a   1.000
_cell.length_b   1.000
_cell.length_c   1.000
_cell.angle_alpha   90.00
_cell.angle_beta   90.00
_cell.angle_gamma   90.00
#
_symmetry.space_group_name_H-M   'P 1'
#
loop_
_entity.id
_entity.type
_entity.pdbx_description
1 polymer ?
#
loop_
_entity_poly.entity_id
_entity_poly.type
_entity_poly.pdbx_seq_one_letter_code
_entity_poly.pdbx_strand_id
1 'polypeptide(L)'
;MLALSARFSTNPAFEDHCSWDRSSEYAKESARLLDIRDVSLPTIQACILLGTVSRSEGDAAAESVYYSVASRMANLLDLANMPASNILEKEVNIRVWWTIWKLDTWSSAGVGLPRQMIEKNEVPLPIAEGYFLSLRVDDIHQSEIGASSETTSSLFTQMIILNRILIEINDFHKFLINAPGSPINLDQHEQTILHLSQKLETWHSSLPPDMQKTTENLHLYGSQGLGRVFVAAHLGYYHFGQLLFYQYLHECQHPTSHGSTIQLYAKKCNESEIEIKEARRRLERNFELLLQLRNYWPVLEISFEAFRTFREACRRNMDTAFKMDAWMLRFLYGFANKVEDKQVYEMAAGGTWPAENIGFSPSEWMD
;
A
#
# COMPACT_ATOMS: atom_id res chain seq x y z
N MET A 1 9.76 -12.77 12.34
CA MET A 1 10.23 -13.24 11.01
C MET A 1 9.76 -14.65 10.67
N LEU A 2 9.98 -15.64 11.56
CA LEU A 2 9.55 -17.03 11.30
C LEU A 2 8.07 -17.15 10.92
N ALA A 3 7.17 -16.42 11.59
CA ALA A 3 5.74 -16.41 11.28
C ALA A 3 5.44 -16.10 9.79
N LEU A 4 6.00 -15.02 9.24
CA LEU A 4 5.79 -14.64 7.84
C LEU A 4 6.40 -15.66 6.86
N SER A 5 7.60 -16.17 7.19
CA SER A 5 8.32 -17.08 6.30
C SER A 5 7.75 -18.51 6.30
N ALA A 6 7.18 -18.96 7.42
CA ALA A 6 6.71 -20.34 7.59
C ALA A 6 5.62 -20.73 6.58
N ARG A 7 4.80 -19.77 6.15
CA ARG A 7 3.76 -19.99 5.11
C ARG A 7 4.38 -20.52 3.81
N PHE A 8 5.58 -20.05 3.45
CA PHE A 8 6.29 -20.43 2.24
C PHE A 8 7.24 -21.63 2.42
N SER A 9 7.32 -22.20 3.62
CA SER A 9 8.25 -23.28 3.90
C SER A 9 7.84 -24.56 3.18
N THR A 10 8.81 -25.24 2.57
CA THR A 10 8.65 -26.59 2.01
C THR A 10 9.25 -27.65 2.92
N ASN A 11 9.53 -27.32 4.19
CA ASN A 11 10.09 -28.27 5.14
C ASN A 11 9.08 -29.40 5.46
N PRO A 12 9.51 -30.68 5.48
CA PRO A 12 8.62 -31.82 5.79
C PRO A 12 7.86 -31.69 7.11
N ALA A 13 8.38 -30.94 8.09
CA ALA A 13 7.68 -30.67 9.35
C ALA A 13 6.32 -29.95 9.18
N PHE A 14 6.05 -29.37 8.01
CA PHE A 14 4.79 -28.70 7.69
C PHE A 14 3.92 -29.47 6.69
N GLU A 15 4.25 -30.73 6.37
CA GLU A 15 3.53 -31.52 5.35
C GLU A 15 2.04 -31.69 5.70
N ASP A 16 1.72 -31.89 6.98
CA ASP A 16 0.33 -32.03 7.48
C ASP A 16 -0.35 -30.69 7.80
N HIS A 17 0.34 -29.56 7.61
CA HIS A 17 -0.18 -28.24 7.92
C HIS A 17 -0.53 -27.45 6.66
N CYS A 18 -1.77 -26.96 6.59
CA CYS A 18 -2.15 -25.97 5.59
C CYS A 18 -1.21 -24.77 5.67
N SER A 19 -0.79 -24.23 4.52
CA SER A 19 0.12 -23.09 4.43
C SER A 19 -0.35 -21.86 5.21
N TRP A 20 -1.66 -21.72 5.46
CA TRP A 20 -2.23 -20.65 6.27
C TRP A 20 -1.86 -20.77 7.76
N ASP A 21 -1.92 -21.98 8.29
CA ASP A 21 -1.80 -22.25 9.73
C ASP A 21 -0.34 -22.25 10.19
N ARG A 22 0.60 -22.46 9.25
CA ARG A 22 2.06 -22.54 9.53
C ARG A 22 2.62 -21.32 10.24
N SER A 23 1.98 -20.16 10.11
CA SER A 23 2.41 -18.93 10.78
C SER A 23 1.88 -18.74 12.20
N SER A 24 0.75 -19.38 12.55
CA SER A 24 -0.08 -18.98 13.68
C SER A 24 0.66 -19.10 15.01
N GLU A 25 1.29 -20.25 15.27
CA GLU A 25 1.99 -20.49 16.53
C GLU A 25 3.22 -19.57 16.71
N TYR A 26 3.97 -19.32 15.62
CA TYR A 26 5.07 -18.36 15.66
C TYR A 26 4.57 -16.93 15.91
N ALA A 27 3.43 -16.55 15.34
CA ALA A 27 2.84 -15.23 15.53
C ALA A 27 2.36 -15.05 16.97
N LYS A 28 1.63 -16.03 17.51
CA LYS A 28 1.17 -16.05 18.91
C LYS A 28 2.34 -15.95 19.88
N GLU A 29 3.38 -16.76 19.69
CA GLU A 29 4.55 -16.73 20.57
C GLU A 29 5.33 -15.42 20.43
N SER A 30 5.46 -14.88 19.21
CA SER A 30 6.09 -13.57 19.00
C SER A 30 5.31 -12.45 19.71
N ALA A 31 3.97 -12.48 19.67
CA ALA A 31 3.12 -11.53 20.38
C ALA A 31 3.22 -11.69 21.90
N ARG A 32 3.32 -12.93 22.41
CA ARG A 32 3.49 -13.23 23.84
C ARG A 32 4.82 -12.69 24.38
N LEU A 33 5.88 -12.74 23.58
CA LEU A 33 7.22 -12.28 23.95
C LEU A 33 7.43 -10.77 23.76
N LEU A 34 6.55 -10.09 23.03
CA LEU A 34 6.66 -8.66 22.75
C LEU A 34 6.41 -7.83 24.02
N ASP A 35 7.43 -7.13 24.51
CA ASP A 35 7.26 -6.08 25.53
C ASP A 35 7.17 -4.71 24.86
N ILE A 36 5.96 -4.18 24.72
CA ILE A 36 5.73 -2.86 24.13
C ILE A 36 6.30 -1.69 24.96
N ARG A 37 6.81 -1.95 26.17
CA ARG A 37 7.47 -0.93 27.00
C ARG A 37 8.95 -0.82 26.68
N ASP A 38 9.54 -1.82 26.03
CA ASP A 38 10.89 -1.74 25.50
C ASP A 38 10.89 -0.90 24.22
N VAL A 39 11.11 0.41 24.36
CA VAL A 39 11.15 1.35 23.24
C VAL A 39 12.50 1.21 22.52
N SER A 40 12.58 0.25 21.60
CA SER A 40 13.81 -0.14 20.90
C SER A 40 13.58 -0.46 19.42
N LEU A 41 14.64 -0.44 18.60
CA LEU A 41 14.58 -0.83 17.19
C LEU A 41 14.05 -2.27 17.00
N PRO A 42 14.51 -3.29 17.75
CA PRO A 42 13.96 -4.64 17.66
C PRO A 42 12.46 -4.71 17.95
N THR A 43 11.97 -3.97 18.95
CA THR A 43 10.53 -3.93 19.27
C THR A 43 9.73 -3.28 18.14
N ILE A 44 10.24 -2.20 17.56
CA ILE A 44 9.66 -1.58 16.35
C ILE A 44 9.56 -2.59 15.21
N GLN A 45 10.66 -3.29 14.91
CA GLN A 45 10.70 -4.29 13.84
C GLN A 45 9.74 -5.46 14.13
N ALA A 46 9.65 -5.91 15.38
CA ALA A 46 8.71 -6.94 15.80
C ALA A 46 7.25 -6.50 15.59
N CYS A 47 6.90 -5.26 15.98
CA CYS A 47 5.58 -4.69 15.71
C CYS A 47 5.28 -4.59 14.20
N ILE A 48 6.22 -4.14 13.37
CA ILE A 48 6.04 -4.12 11.90
C ILE A 48 5.75 -5.53 11.38
N LEU A 49 6.51 -6.53 11.83
CA LEU A 49 6.33 -7.92 11.37
C LEU A 49 5.00 -8.51 11.85
N LEU A 50 4.62 -8.28 13.11
CA LEU A 50 3.33 -8.72 13.65
C LEU A 50 2.15 -8.04 12.96
N GLY A 51 2.22 -6.72 12.73
CA GLY A 51 1.20 -6.01 11.96
C GLY A 51 1.08 -6.54 10.53
N THR A 52 2.20 -6.92 9.90
CA THR A 52 2.19 -7.55 8.58
C THR A 52 1.53 -8.93 8.61
N VAL A 53 1.76 -9.72 9.66
CA VAL A 53 1.07 -11.02 9.86
C VAL A 53 -0.44 -10.78 10.02
N SER A 54 -0.85 -9.90 10.94
CA SER A 54 -2.26 -9.57 11.17
C SER A 54 -2.96 -9.12 9.89
N ARG A 55 -2.32 -8.23 9.11
CA ARG A 55 -2.83 -7.81 7.79
C ARG A 55 -3.03 -9.00 6.85
N SER A 56 -2.07 -9.92 6.83
CA SER A 56 -2.12 -11.09 5.96
C SER A 56 -3.21 -12.10 6.35
N GLU A 57 -3.65 -12.04 7.60
CA GLU A 57 -4.73 -12.83 8.19
C GLU A 57 -6.09 -12.13 8.08
N GLY A 58 -6.13 -10.86 7.64
CA GLY A 58 -7.35 -10.07 7.55
C GLY A 58 -7.75 -9.38 8.86
N ASP A 59 -6.87 -9.36 9.85
CA ASP A 59 -7.09 -8.65 11.12
C ASP A 59 -6.58 -7.21 11.02
N ALA A 60 -7.42 -6.34 10.44
CA ALA A 60 -7.12 -4.93 10.26
C ALA A 60 -6.98 -4.16 11.60
N ALA A 61 -7.67 -4.62 12.65
CA ALA A 61 -7.61 -3.99 13.97
C ALA A 61 -6.24 -4.23 14.62
N ALA A 62 -5.80 -5.49 14.69
CA ALA A 62 -4.49 -5.82 15.22
C ALA A 62 -3.36 -5.23 14.38
N GLU A 63 -3.48 -5.25 13.04
CA GLU A 63 -2.56 -4.54 12.14
C GLU A 63 -2.38 -3.07 12.57
N SER A 64 -3.49 -2.33 12.67
CA SER A 64 -3.49 -0.91 12.98
C SER A 64 -2.86 -0.61 14.34
N VAL A 65 -3.13 -1.46 15.34
CA VAL A 65 -2.53 -1.35 16.68
C VAL A 65 -1.01 -1.55 16.62
N TYR A 66 -0.53 -2.63 16.01
CA TYR A 66 0.90 -2.89 15.93
C TYR A 66 1.65 -1.80 15.17
N TYR A 67 1.13 -1.33 14.03
CA TYR A 67 1.74 -0.23 13.30
C TYR A 67 1.70 1.09 14.06
N SER A 68 0.65 1.34 14.85
CA SER A 68 0.58 2.52 15.74
C SER A 68 1.67 2.46 16.82
N VAL A 69 1.87 1.32 17.47
CA VAL A 69 2.93 1.15 18.48
C VAL A 69 4.31 1.39 17.84
N ALA A 70 4.58 0.78 16.69
CA ALA A 70 5.82 0.99 15.95
C ALA A 70 6.03 2.46 15.57
N SER A 71 4.99 3.14 15.09
CA SER A 71 5.01 4.56 14.72
C SER A 71 5.33 5.46 15.91
N ARG A 72 4.74 5.16 17.08
CA ARG A 72 4.99 5.94 18.29
C ARG A 72 6.41 5.76 18.79
N MET A 73 6.91 4.52 18.83
CA MET A 73 8.29 4.25 19.21
C MET A 73 9.29 4.90 18.25
N ALA A 74 9.09 4.79 16.94
CA ALA A 74 9.97 5.39 15.95
C ALA A 74 10.04 6.93 16.07
N ASN A 75 8.94 7.59 16.40
CA ASN A 75 8.91 9.02 16.65
C ASN A 75 9.57 9.41 17.99
N LEU A 76 9.33 8.65 19.07
CA LEU A 76 9.96 8.90 20.38
C LEU A 76 11.48 8.81 20.33
N LEU A 77 11.98 7.87 19.53
CA LEU A 77 13.40 7.61 19.33
C LEU A 77 14.06 8.56 18.31
N ASP A 78 13.26 9.39 17.61
CA ASP A 78 13.68 10.10 16.40
C ASP A 78 14.48 9.19 15.46
N LEU A 79 13.94 8.00 15.18
CA LEU A 79 14.70 6.83 14.74
C LEU A 79 15.63 7.12 13.55
N ALA A 80 15.19 7.85 12.54
CA ALA A 80 16.00 8.15 11.36
C ALA A 80 17.26 8.99 11.66
N ASN A 81 17.25 9.77 12.74
CA ASN A 81 18.35 10.61 13.19
C ASN A 81 19.08 10.04 14.42
N MET A 82 18.65 8.87 14.90
CA MET A 82 19.25 8.22 16.05
C MET A 82 20.76 8.05 15.82
N PRO A 83 21.61 8.40 16.80
CA PRO A 83 23.04 8.16 16.72
C PRO A 83 23.31 6.68 16.44
N ALA A 84 24.15 6.41 15.44
CA ALA A 84 24.49 5.07 15.00
C ALA A 84 26.00 4.85 15.08
N SER A 85 26.41 3.62 15.37
CA SER A 85 27.81 3.24 15.56
C SER A 85 28.54 3.05 14.22
N ASN A 86 27.81 2.75 13.15
CA ASN A 86 28.32 2.53 11.80
C ASN A 86 27.27 2.90 10.74
N ILE A 87 27.66 2.89 9.46
CA ILE A 87 26.78 3.24 8.33
C ILE A 87 25.62 2.25 8.22
N LEU A 88 25.86 0.96 8.46
CA LEU A 88 24.84 -0.08 8.36
C LEU A 88 23.69 0.17 9.35
N GLU A 89 24.00 0.44 10.63
CA GLU A 89 23.02 0.75 11.66
C GLU A 89 22.23 2.01 11.31
N LYS A 90 22.90 3.06 10.84
CA LYS A 90 22.25 4.29 10.36
C LYS A 90 21.25 3.99 9.24
N GLU A 91 21.65 3.22 8.25
CA GLU A 91 20.77 2.84 7.13
C GLU A 91 19.62 1.93 7.55
N VAL A 92 19.82 1.02 8.50
CA VAL A 92 18.74 0.22 9.07
C VAL A 92 17.70 1.13 9.72
N ASN A 93 18.13 2.10 10.53
CA ASN A 93 17.24 3.05 11.20
C ASN A 93 16.40 3.86 10.18
N ILE A 94 17.06 4.41 9.16
CA ILE A 94 16.42 5.16 8.07
C ILE A 94 15.39 4.30 7.34
N ARG A 95 15.77 3.09 6.92
CA ARG A 95 14.88 2.18 6.18
C ARG A 95 13.71 1.71 7.02
N VAL A 96 13.90 1.45 8.32
CA VAL A 96 12.81 1.08 9.23
C VAL A 96 11.84 2.25 9.40
N TRP A 97 12.34 3.47 9.61
CA TRP A 97 11.49 4.67 9.70
C TRP A 97 10.64 4.84 8.43
N TRP A 98 11.25 4.78 7.25
CA TRP A 98 10.50 4.90 5.99
C TRP A 98 9.59 3.71 5.70
N THR A 99 9.88 2.52 6.23
CA THR A 99 8.97 1.37 6.16
C THR A 99 7.69 1.66 6.91
N ILE A 100 7.79 2.18 8.15
CA ILE A 100 6.62 2.52 8.97
C ILE A 100 5.85 3.67 8.35
N TRP A 101 6.54 4.72 7.88
CA TRP A 101 5.89 5.85 7.21
C TRP A 101 5.07 5.43 5.99
N LYS A 102 5.61 4.51 5.17
CA LYS A 102 4.85 3.91 4.08
C LYS A 102 3.66 3.15 4.64
N LEU A 103 3.87 2.19 5.54
CA LEU A 103 2.79 1.34 6.08
C LEU A 103 1.65 2.15 6.71
N ASP A 104 1.97 3.17 7.51
CA ASP A 104 1.01 4.07 8.13
C ASP A 104 0.15 4.82 7.10
N THR A 105 0.72 5.19 5.94
CA THR A 105 -0.04 5.84 4.85
C THR A 105 -1.19 4.97 4.34
N TRP A 106 -0.98 3.66 4.18
CA TRP A 106 -2.01 2.74 3.71
C TRP A 106 -2.93 2.30 4.84
N SER A 107 -2.34 1.97 5.99
CA SER A 107 -3.07 1.47 7.17
C SER A 107 -4.09 2.50 7.63
N SER A 108 -3.64 3.73 7.88
CA SER A 108 -4.49 4.84 8.33
C SER A 108 -5.55 5.22 7.29
N ALA A 109 -5.27 5.11 5.98
CA ALA A 109 -6.30 5.30 4.95
C ALA A 109 -7.36 4.18 4.95
N GLY A 110 -6.94 2.92 5.10
CA GLY A 110 -7.82 1.74 5.10
C GLY A 110 -8.81 1.68 6.26
N VAL A 111 -8.44 2.25 7.41
CA VAL A 111 -9.31 2.39 8.60
C VAL A 111 -9.66 3.84 8.92
N GLY A 112 -9.38 4.78 8.00
CA GLY A 112 -9.75 6.20 8.05
C GLY A 112 -9.37 6.92 9.32
N LEU A 113 -8.26 6.49 9.92
CA LEU A 113 -7.62 7.17 11.02
C LEU A 113 -6.61 8.21 10.49
N PRO A 114 -6.24 9.20 11.32
CA PRO A 114 -5.13 10.09 11.00
C PRO A 114 -3.79 9.35 10.99
N ARG A 115 -2.91 9.73 10.05
CA ARG A 115 -1.53 9.24 10.02
C ARG A 115 -0.76 9.68 11.27
N GLN A 116 0.13 8.83 11.74
CA GLN A 116 1.02 9.08 12.88
C GLN A 116 2.43 9.46 12.45
N MET A 117 2.86 8.96 11.29
CA MET A 117 4.17 9.23 10.70
C MET A 117 4.05 10.43 9.77
N ILE A 118 4.39 11.61 10.30
CA ILE A 118 4.47 12.83 9.49
C ILE A 118 5.90 12.98 8.97
N GLU A 119 6.01 13.24 7.68
CA GLU A 119 7.30 13.48 7.06
C GLU A 119 7.91 14.79 7.58
N LYS A 120 9.15 14.71 8.08
CA LYS A 120 9.94 15.86 8.52
C LYS A 120 11.04 16.12 7.49
N ASN A 121 11.39 17.40 7.26
CA ASN A 121 12.40 17.79 6.26
C ASN A 121 13.80 17.21 6.50
N GLU A 122 14.08 16.69 7.71
CA GLU A 122 15.39 16.24 8.14
C GLU A 122 15.64 14.75 7.89
N VAL A 123 14.63 13.99 7.44
CA VAL A 123 14.78 12.53 7.25
C VAL A 123 15.54 12.23 5.95
N PRO A 124 16.73 11.63 6.00
CA PRO A 124 17.49 11.28 4.79
C PRO A 124 16.80 10.17 4.00
N LEU A 125 16.97 10.18 2.68
CA LEU A 125 16.49 9.12 1.80
C LEU A 125 17.44 7.90 1.87
N PRO A 126 16.92 6.66 1.75
CA PRO A 126 17.77 5.47 1.73
C PRO A 126 18.75 5.45 0.56
N ILE A 127 19.93 4.88 0.80
CA ILE A 127 20.90 4.58 -0.27
C ILE A 127 20.41 3.47 -1.21
N ALA A 128 21.10 3.25 -2.33
CA ALA A 128 20.79 2.17 -3.26
C ALA A 128 20.84 0.77 -2.60
N GLU A 129 19.91 -0.13 -2.96
CA GLU A 129 19.79 -1.45 -2.34
C GLU A 129 21.07 -2.30 -2.51
N GLY A 130 21.69 -2.24 -3.69
CA GLY A 130 22.93 -2.97 -3.96
C GLY A 130 24.07 -2.54 -3.02
N TYR A 131 24.19 -1.24 -2.75
CA TYR A 131 25.20 -0.73 -1.83
C TYR A 131 24.87 -1.11 -0.38
N PHE A 132 23.62 -0.94 0.05
CA PHE A 132 23.17 -1.36 1.39
C PHE A 132 23.44 -2.84 1.67
N LEU A 133 23.15 -3.73 0.71
CA LEU A 133 23.39 -5.18 0.84
C LEU A 133 24.88 -5.54 0.89
N SER A 134 25.75 -4.66 0.37
CA SER A 134 27.20 -4.84 0.42
C SER A 134 27.83 -4.41 1.74
N LEU A 135 27.15 -3.57 2.53
CA LEU A 135 27.67 -3.05 3.80
C LEU A 135 27.98 -4.16 4.81
N ARG A 136 28.99 -3.89 5.63
CA ARG A 136 29.46 -4.71 6.75
C ARG A 136 29.45 -3.90 8.04
N VAL A 137 29.42 -4.61 9.17
CA VAL A 137 29.41 -4.00 10.51
C VAL A 137 30.67 -3.16 10.78
N ASP A 138 31.80 -3.56 10.18
CA ASP A 138 33.10 -2.91 10.34
C ASP A 138 33.29 -1.68 9.44
N ASP A 139 32.32 -1.36 8.57
CA ASP A 139 32.38 -0.20 7.69
C ASP A 139 32.14 1.08 8.51
N ILE A 140 33.24 1.67 8.99
CA ILE A 140 33.26 2.98 9.66
C ILE A 140 33.06 4.07 8.60
N HIS A 141 32.29 5.12 8.94
CA HIS A 141 32.02 6.34 8.18
C HIS A 141 33.06 6.69 7.10
N GLN A 142 33.00 6.05 5.94
CA GLN A 142 33.70 6.52 4.76
C GLN A 142 32.92 7.73 4.26
N SER A 143 33.67 8.81 3.98
CA SER A 143 33.19 10.15 3.67
C SER A 143 31.88 10.14 2.88
N GLU A 144 30.92 10.98 3.31
CA GLU A 144 29.68 11.34 2.61
C GLU A 144 29.75 11.05 1.11
N ILE A 145 29.37 9.83 0.72
CA ILE A 145 29.39 9.38 -0.67
C ILE A 145 28.39 10.26 -1.41
N GLY A 146 28.80 10.78 -2.58
CA GLY A 146 28.09 11.78 -3.38
C GLY A 146 26.58 11.53 -3.48
N ALA A 147 25.84 12.17 -2.57
CA ALA A 147 24.52 11.75 -2.12
C ALA A 147 23.39 11.92 -3.14
N SER A 148 23.62 12.57 -4.29
CA SER A 148 22.55 12.89 -5.23
C SER A 148 22.31 11.82 -6.30
N SER A 149 23.36 11.14 -6.78
CA SER A 149 23.21 10.18 -7.88
C SER A 149 22.84 8.77 -7.40
N GLU A 150 23.31 8.36 -6.21
CA GLU A 150 23.04 7.01 -5.70
C GLU A 150 21.67 6.89 -5.00
N THR A 151 21.14 7.99 -4.45
CA THR A 151 19.84 8.00 -3.76
C THR A 151 18.66 7.93 -4.74
N THR A 152 18.78 8.57 -5.91
CA THR A 152 17.80 8.45 -7.00
C THR A 152 17.78 7.06 -7.63
N SER A 153 18.87 6.30 -7.47
CA SER A 153 19.03 4.90 -7.87
C SER A 153 18.65 3.91 -6.76
N SER A 154 17.92 4.32 -5.73
CA SER A 154 17.27 3.39 -4.80
C SER A 154 15.83 3.11 -5.20
N LEU A 155 15.48 1.84 -5.41
CA LEU A 155 14.09 1.41 -5.60
C LEU A 155 13.23 1.78 -4.38
N PHE A 156 13.80 1.73 -3.18
CA PHE A 156 13.11 2.15 -1.97
C PHE A 156 12.81 3.65 -1.97
N THR A 157 13.74 4.49 -2.40
CA THR A 157 13.51 5.93 -2.62
C THR A 157 12.41 6.16 -3.65
N GLN A 158 12.39 5.41 -4.76
CA GLN A 158 11.31 5.51 -5.75
C GLN A 158 9.94 5.15 -5.15
N MET A 159 9.87 4.15 -4.27
CA MET A 159 8.64 3.83 -3.53
C MET A 159 8.21 4.95 -2.58
N ILE A 160 9.15 5.67 -1.94
CA ILE A 160 8.83 6.82 -1.08
C ILE A 160 8.20 7.94 -1.92
N ILE A 161 8.81 8.27 -3.06
CA ILE A 161 8.31 9.30 -3.98
C ILE A 161 6.88 8.96 -4.45
N LEU A 162 6.66 7.71 -4.86
CA LEU A 162 5.32 7.23 -5.22
C LEU A 162 4.33 7.37 -4.06
N ASN A 163 4.73 7.05 -2.83
CA ASN A 163 3.84 7.11 -1.69
C ASN A 163 3.47 8.56 -1.30
N ARG A 164 4.31 9.56 -1.59
CA ARG A 164 3.94 10.98 -1.51
C ARG A 164 2.78 11.32 -2.45
N ILE A 165 2.79 10.78 -3.67
CA ILE A 165 1.67 10.93 -4.61
C ILE A 165 0.41 10.24 -4.08
N LEU A 166 0.55 9.05 -3.48
CA LEU A 166 -0.59 8.35 -2.85
C LEU A 166 -1.23 9.19 -1.74
N ILE A 167 -0.45 9.87 -0.91
CA ILE A 167 -0.98 10.75 0.14
C ILE A 167 -1.90 11.81 -0.46
N GLU A 168 -1.46 12.47 -1.53
CA GLU A 168 -2.26 13.50 -2.21
C GLU A 168 -3.54 12.92 -2.85
N ILE A 169 -3.46 11.72 -3.44
CA ILE A 169 -4.64 11.00 -3.94
C ILE A 169 -5.61 10.70 -2.78
N ASN A 170 -5.11 10.23 -1.63
CA ASN A 170 -5.92 9.91 -0.46
C ASN A 170 -6.59 11.17 0.11
N ASP A 171 -5.87 12.28 0.18
CA ASP A 171 -6.38 13.56 0.68
C ASP A 171 -7.43 14.14 -0.27
N PHE A 172 -7.22 14.03 -1.58
CA PHE A 172 -8.20 14.37 -2.61
C PHE A 172 -9.48 13.55 -2.44
N HIS A 173 -9.37 12.23 -2.31
CA HIS A 173 -10.51 11.35 -2.08
C HIS A 173 -11.28 11.69 -0.79
N LYS A 174 -10.57 11.97 0.32
CA LYS A 174 -11.18 12.41 1.57
C LYS A 174 -11.91 13.74 1.42
N PHE A 175 -11.35 14.69 0.66
CA PHE A 175 -11.98 15.97 0.37
C PHE A 175 -13.32 15.81 -0.36
N LEU A 176 -13.39 14.92 -1.36
CA LEU A 176 -14.61 14.67 -2.13
C LEU A 176 -15.78 14.17 -1.26
N ILE A 177 -15.49 13.48 -0.16
CA ILE A 177 -16.49 12.92 0.74
C ILE A 177 -16.87 13.87 1.86
N ASN A 178 -15.88 14.56 2.43
CA ASN A 178 -16.08 15.46 3.58
C ASN A 178 -16.66 16.82 3.20
N ALA A 179 -17.05 17.03 1.94
CA ALA A 179 -17.76 18.22 1.45
C ALA A 179 -19.27 17.99 1.19
N PRO A 180 -20.06 17.41 2.12
CA PRO A 180 -21.49 17.22 1.89
C PRO A 180 -22.19 18.59 1.83
N GLY A 181 -22.69 18.96 0.64
CA GLY A 181 -23.57 20.11 0.44
C GLY A 181 -22.98 21.32 -0.29
N SER A 182 -21.67 21.33 -0.57
CA SER A 182 -21.10 22.30 -1.52
C SER A 182 -21.07 21.68 -2.92
N PRO A 183 -21.57 22.36 -3.97
CA PRO A 183 -21.42 21.85 -5.33
C PRO A 183 -19.93 21.65 -5.61
N ILE A 184 -19.55 20.44 -6.00
CA ILE A 184 -18.18 20.13 -6.42
C ILE A 184 -17.84 21.11 -7.55
N ASN A 185 -16.81 21.93 -7.34
CA ASN A 185 -16.27 22.75 -8.41
C ASN A 185 -15.59 21.80 -9.41
N LEU A 186 -16.30 21.51 -10.51
CA LEU A 186 -15.86 20.57 -11.53
C LEU A 186 -14.50 20.99 -12.13
N ASP A 187 -14.27 22.29 -12.32
CA ASP A 187 -13.00 22.79 -12.84
C ASP A 187 -11.83 22.50 -11.87
N GLN A 188 -12.04 22.71 -10.56
CA GLN A 188 -11.04 22.40 -9.53
C GLN A 188 -10.78 20.89 -9.42
N HIS A 189 -11.84 20.09 -9.52
CA HIS A 189 -11.76 18.62 -9.53
C HIS A 189 -10.92 18.13 -10.72
N GLU A 190 -11.23 18.62 -11.92
CA GLU A 190 -10.48 18.29 -13.14
C GLU A 190 -9.01 18.71 -13.05
N GLN A 191 -8.72 19.92 -12.56
CA GLN A 191 -7.35 20.41 -12.38
C GLN A 191 -6.55 19.54 -11.41
N THR A 192 -7.16 19.09 -10.32
CA THR A 192 -6.51 18.24 -9.32
C THR A 192 -6.13 16.88 -9.91
N ILE A 193 -7.01 16.29 -10.72
CA ILE A 193 -6.77 15.01 -11.39
C ILE A 193 -5.68 15.13 -12.45
N LEU A 194 -5.71 16.20 -13.27
CA LEU A 194 -4.66 16.51 -14.23
C LEU A 194 -3.29 16.65 -13.55
N HIS A 195 -3.25 17.36 -12.42
CA HIS A 195 -2.03 17.54 -11.64
C HIS A 195 -1.49 16.19 -11.10
N LEU A 196 -2.33 15.38 -10.47
CA LEU A 196 -1.92 14.08 -9.92
C LEU A 196 -1.50 13.09 -11.02
N SER A 197 -2.19 13.09 -12.16
CA SER A 197 -1.83 12.33 -13.36
C SER A 197 -0.44 12.71 -13.87
N GLN A 198 -0.16 14.00 -13.98
CA GLN A 198 1.15 14.50 -14.41
C GLN A 198 2.26 14.10 -13.44
N LYS A 199 2.00 14.06 -12.14
CA LYS A 199 2.99 13.61 -11.14
C LYS A 199 3.34 12.13 -11.30
N LEU A 200 2.33 11.28 -11.53
CA LEU A 200 2.55 9.86 -11.84
C LEU A 200 3.37 9.70 -13.15
N GLU A 201 3.00 10.41 -14.21
CA GLU A 201 3.71 10.36 -15.50
C GLU A 201 5.15 10.88 -15.40
N THR A 202 5.35 11.97 -14.65
CA THR A 202 6.67 12.55 -14.40
C THR A 202 7.53 11.55 -13.63
N TRP A 203 7.00 10.91 -12.60
CA TRP A 203 7.71 9.85 -11.89
C TRP A 203 8.14 8.74 -12.85
N HIS A 204 7.21 8.20 -13.64
CA HIS A 204 7.48 7.08 -14.56
C HIS A 204 8.52 7.44 -15.63
N SER A 205 8.43 8.63 -16.22
CA SER A 205 9.36 9.12 -17.25
C SER A 205 10.73 9.53 -16.69
N SER A 206 10.81 9.89 -15.41
CA SER A 206 12.06 10.24 -14.72
C SER A 206 12.88 9.03 -14.25
N LEU A 207 12.32 7.81 -14.35
CA LEU A 207 13.02 6.61 -13.91
C LEU A 207 14.32 6.38 -14.70
N PRO A 208 15.44 6.09 -14.03
CA PRO A 208 16.67 5.64 -14.66
C PRO A 208 16.43 4.45 -15.61
N PRO A 209 17.18 4.32 -16.72
CA PRO A 209 16.95 3.25 -17.71
C PRO A 209 16.98 1.83 -17.13
N ASP A 210 17.81 1.59 -16.13
CA ASP A 210 17.91 0.32 -15.40
C ASP A 210 16.73 0.08 -14.45
N MET A 211 15.99 1.12 -14.05
CA MET A 211 14.79 1.02 -13.20
C MET A 211 13.48 0.99 -13.97
N GLN A 212 13.51 1.19 -15.29
CA GLN A 212 12.30 1.11 -16.10
C GLN A 212 11.79 -0.33 -16.18
N LYS A 213 10.47 -0.48 -16.28
CA LYS A 213 9.84 -1.80 -16.37
C LYS A 213 10.07 -2.42 -17.75
N THR A 214 11.17 -3.15 -17.90
CA THR A 214 11.49 -3.98 -19.06
C THR A 214 11.64 -5.44 -18.65
N THR A 215 11.56 -6.36 -19.60
CA THR A 215 11.77 -7.80 -19.33
C THR A 215 13.21 -8.04 -18.85
N GLU A 216 14.15 -7.31 -19.44
CA GLU A 216 15.57 -7.34 -19.15
C GLU A 216 15.84 -6.89 -17.70
N ASN A 217 15.27 -5.75 -17.29
CA ASN A 217 15.43 -5.22 -15.94
C ASN A 217 14.75 -6.13 -14.90
N LEU A 218 13.58 -6.70 -15.23
CA LEU A 218 12.92 -7.66 -14.34
C LEU A 218 13.81 -8.89 -14.07
N HIS A 219 14.46 -9.44 -15.12
CA HIS A 219 15.42 -10.53 -14.96
C HIS A 219 16.67 -10.10 -14.20
N LEU A 220 17.19 -8.90 -14.46
CA LEU A 220 18.35 -8.34 -13.76
C LEU A 220 18.10 -8.25 -12.25
N TYR A 221 17.06 -7.51 -11.82
CA TYR A 221 16.72 -7.39 -10.41
C TYR A 221 16.29 -8.73 -9.80
N GLY A 222 15.65 -9.60 -10.57
CA GLY A 222 15.34 -10.97 -10.16
C GLY A 222 16.58 -11.76 -9.78
N SER A 223 17.63 -11.74 -10.62
CA SER A 223 18.89 -12.45 -10.37
C SER A 223 19.70 -11.89 -9.19
N GLN A 224 19.49 -10.62 -8.83
CA GLN A 224 20.09 -9.97 -7.67
C GLN A 224 19.29 -10.19 -6.36
N GLY A 225 18.16 -10.92 -6.41
CA GLY A 225 17.27 -11.09 -5.26
C GLY A 225 16.40 -9.87 -4.93
N LEU A 226 16.43 -8.83 -5.78
CA LEU A 226 15.69 -7.58 -5.62
C LEU A 226 14.38 -7.53 -6.43
N GLY A 227 14.06 -8.58 -7.17
CA GLY A 227 12.88 -8.63 -8.04
C GLY A 227 11.55 -8.31 -7.31
N ARG A 228 11.41 -8.70 -6.04
CA ARG A 228 10.21 -8.38 -5.24
C ARG A 228 10.05 -6.88 -5.01
N VAL A 229 11.15 -6.18 -4.71
CA VAL A 229 11.18 -4.74 -4.47
C VAL A 229 10.91 -3.97 -5.77
N PHE A 230 11.53 -4.42 -6.86
CA PHE A 230 11.32 -3.87 -8.20
C PHE A 230 9.85 -3.97 -8.64
N VAL A 231 9.26 -5.16 -8.51
CA VAL A 231 7.84 -5.37 -8.83
C VAL A 231 6.94 -4.53 -7.92
N ALA A 232 7.23 -4.45 -6.62
CA ALA A 232 6.44 -3.65 -5.69
C ALA A 232 6.39 -2.16 -6.06
N ALA A 233 7.51 -1.57 -6.48
CA ALA A 233 7.56 -0.17 -6.93
C ALA A 233 6.63 0.07 -8.12
N HIS A 234 6.72 -0.76 -9.16
CA HIS A 234 5.85 -0.63 -10.33
C HIS A 234 4.38 -0.95 -10.05
N LEU A 235 4.10 -1.92 -9.17
CA LEU A 235 2.73 -2.19 -8.72
C LEU A 235 2.13 -0.97 -8.03
N GLY A 236 2.90 -0.27 -7.20
CA GLY A 236 2.48 1.00 -6.59
C GLY A 236 2.03 2.02 -7.63
N TYR A 237 2.86 2.27 -8.65
CA TYR A 237 2.51 3.18 -9.75
C TYR A 237 1.18 2.84 -10.44
N TYR A 238 1.02 1.58 -10.88
CA TYR A 238 -0.22 1.17 -11.55
C TYR A 238 -1.43 1.24 -10.63
N HIS A 239 -1.27 0.81 -9.37
CA HIS A 239 -2.34 0.84 -8.40
C HIS A 239 -2.78 2.28 -8.08
N PHE A 240 -1.85 3.22 -7.98
CA PHE A 240 -2.19 4.64 -7.73
C PHE A 240 -2.90 5.28 -8.90
N GLY A 241 -2.50 4.93 -10.13
CA GLY A 241 -3.27 5.28 -11.33
C GLY A 241 -4.69 4.71 -11.28
N GLN A 242 -4.85 3.45 -10.87
CA GLN A 242 -6.18 2.85 -10.70
C GLN A 242 -7.01 3.61 -9.68
N LEU A 243 -6.45 3.95 -8.51
CA LEU A 243 -7.15 4.74 -7.49
C LEU A 243 -7.59 6.11 -8.03
N LEU A 244 -6.71 6.82 -8.73
CA LEU A 244 -6.98 8.16 -9.26
C LEU A 244 -8.05 8.15 -10.37
N PHE A 245 -7.98 7.18 -11.28
CA PHE A 245 -8.85 7.15 -12.47
C PHE A 245 -10.09 6.25 -12.30
N TYR A 246 -10.27 5.64 -11.13
CA TYR A 246 -11.29 4.62 -10.91
C TYR A 246 -12.69 5.06 -11.36
N GLN A 247 -13.09 6.29 -11.01
CA GLN A 247 -14.41 6.84 -11.29
C GLN A 247 -14.72 6.98 -12.79
N TYR A 248 -13.70 7.01 -13.65
CA TYR A 248 -13.85 7.17 -15.09
C TYR A 248 -13.89 5.83 -15.85
N LEU A 249 -13.65 4.70 -15.17
CA LEU A 249 -13.66 3.37 -15.79
C LEU A 249 -15.03 3.05 -16.44
N HIS A 250 -16.12 3.58 -15.90
CA HIS A 250 -17.46 3.46 -16.46
C HIS A 250 -17.68 4.36 -17.70
N GLU A 251 -17.31 5.63 -17.60
CA GLU A 251 -17.58 6.64 -18.64
C GLU A 251 -16.85 6.34 -19.96
N CYS A 252 -15.74 5.60 -19.90
CA CYS A 252 -15.06 5.08 -21.10
C CYS A 252 -15.88 4.02 -21.87
N GLN A 253 -16.83 3.32 -21.25
CA GLN A 253 -17.66 2.30 -21.90
C GLN A 253 -18.92 2.89 -22.55
N HIS A 254 -19.36 4.05 -22.09
CA HIS A 254 -20.51 4.79 -22.63
C HIS A 254 -20.20 6.29 -22.69
N PRO A 255 -19.55 6.78 -23.78
CA PRO A 255 -19.19 8.18 -23.93
C PRO A 255 -20.43 9.03 -24.26
N THR A 256 -21.34 9.19 -23.32
CA THR A 256 -22.38 10.23 -23.39
C THR A 256 -21.77 11.53 -22.87
N SER A 257 -21.22 12.31 -23.80
CA SER A 257 -20.91 13.75 -23.77
C SER A 257 -20.96 14.44 -22.39
N HIS A 258 -19.85 15.02 -21.94
CA HIS A 258 -19.67 16.41 -21.46
C HIS A 258 -18.28 16.53 -20.77
N GLY A 259 -17.27 17.07 -21.47
CA GLY A 259 -15.99 17.46 -20.85
C GLY A 259 -14.77 17.18 -21.75
N SER A 260 -14.01 18.23 -22.09
CA SER A 260 -12.78 18.13 -22.89
C SER A 260 -11.71 17.24 -22.24
N THR A 261 -11.74 17.12 -20.92
CA THR A 261 -10.85 16.30 -20.08
C THR A 261 -11.21 14.81 -20.13
N ILE A 262 -12.51 14.45 -20.14
CA ILE A 262 -12.98 13.06 -20.31
C ILE A 262 -12.62 12.55 -21.70
N GLN A 263 -12.72 13.38 -22.75
CA GLN A 263 -12.23 13.01 -24.08
C GLN A 263 -10.71 12.94 -24.14
N LEU A 264 -9.96 13.80 -23.43
CA LEU A 264 -8.50 13.70 -23.36
C LEU A 264 -8.05 12.44 -22.61
N TYR A 265 -8.73 12.05 -21.52
CA TYR A 265 -8.45 10.83 -20.77
C TYR A 265 -8.96 9.58 -21.47
N ALA A 266 -10.15 9.60 -22.07
CA ALA A 266 -10.64 8.53 -22.93
C ALA A 266 -9.80 8.40 -24.21
N LYS A 267 -9.18 9.48 -24.70
CA LYS A 267 -8.23 9.47 -25.82
C LYS A 267 -6.84 9.01 -25.38
N LYS A 268 -6.38 9.40 -24.19
CA LYS A 268 -5.26 8.77 -23.50
C LYS A 268 -5.53 7.30 -23.24
N CYS A 269 -6.79 6.86 -23.07
CA CYS A 269 -7.24 5.46 -23.07
C CYS A 269 -7.32 4.85 -24.49
N ASN A 270 -7.48 5.63 -25.55
CA ASN A 270 -7.54 5.13 -26.94
C ASN A 270 -6.17 5.02 -27.65
N GLU A 271 -5.21 5.93 -27.46
CA GLU A 271 -3.79 5.68 -27.81
C GLU A 271 -3.22 4.54 -26.95
N SER A 272 -3.82 4.41 -25.77
CA SER A 272 -3.72 3.32 -24.82
C SER A 272 -4.62 2.14 -25.16
N GLU A 273 -5.17 1.91 -26.35
CA GLU A 273 -5.88 0.65 -26.56
C GLU A 273 -4.90 -0.54 -26.44
N ILE A 274 -3.65 -0.35 -26.88
CA ILE A 274 -2.54 -1.30 -26.68
C ILE A 274 -2.08 -1.29 -25.22
N GLU A 275 -1.88 -0.12 -24.61
CA GLU A 275 -1.43 -0.01 -23.21
C GLU A 275 -2.48 -0.52 -22.20
N ILE A 276 -3.77 -0.31 -22.44
CA ILE A 276 -4.92 -0.88 -21.69
C ILE A 276 -5.05 -2.35 -21.98
N LYS A 277 -4.92 -2.83 -23.22
CA LYS A 277 -4.92 -4.28 -23.47
C LYS A 277 -3.78 -4.96 -22.74
N GLU A 278 -2.60 -4.35 -22.73
CA GLU A 278 -1.44 -4.86 -22.01
C GLU A 278 -1.60 -4.70 -20.48
N ALA A 279 -2.15 -3.59 -19.98
CA ALA A 279 -2.48 -3.39 -18.56
C ALA A 279 -3.57 -4.36 -18.09
N ARG A 280 -4.57 -4.64 -18.92
CA ARG A 280 -5.62 -5.63 -18.68
C ARG A 280 -5.04 -7.04 -18.67
N ARG A 281 -4.23 -7.42 -19.66
CA ARG A 281 -3.50 -8.70 -19.66
C ARG A 281 -2.64 -8.84 -18.41
N ARG A 282 -1.97 -7.76 -17.98
CA ARG A 282 -1.20 -7.73 -16.72
C ARG A 282 -2.09 -7.84 -15.49
N LEU A 283 -3.25 -7.20 -15.48
CA LEU A 283 -4.21 -7.30 -14.38
C LEU A 283 -4.79 -8.72 -14.29
N GLU A 284 -5.09 -9.35 -15.41
CA GLU A 284 -5.50 -10.76 -15.51
C GLU A 284 -4.39 -11.67 -15.00
N ARG A 285 -3.14 -11.47 -15.44
CA ARG A 285 -1.98 -12.23 -14.92
C ARG A 285 -1.70 -11.96 -13.44
N ASN A 286 -1.90 -10.73 -12.96
CA ASN A 286 -1.82 -10.41 -11.53
C ASN A 286 -2.92 -11.14 -10.76
N PHE A 287 -4.12 -11.22 -11.31
CA PHE A 287 -5.22 -11.97 -10.73
C PHE A 287 -4.93 -13.47 -10.67
N GLU A 288 -4.34 -14.05 -11.72
CA GLU A 288 -3.84 -15.43 -11.71
C GLU A 288 -2.79 -15.65 -10.62
N LEU A 289 -1.85 -14.71 -10.46
CA LEU A 289 -0.86 -14.75 -9.37
C LEU A 289 -1.52 -14.63 -7.99
N LEU A 290 -2.51 -13.75 -7.83
CA LEU A 290 -3.27 -13.64 -6.58
C LEU A 290 -4.02 -14.95 -6.28
N LEU A 291 -4.58 -15.62 -7.29
CA LEU A 291 -5.20 -16.94 -7.13
C LEU A 291 -4.19 -18.00 -6.69
N GLN A 292 -2.95 -17.95 -7.17
CA GLN A 292 -1.89 -18.84 -6.71
C GLN A 292 -1.43 -18.51 -5.28
N LEU A 293 -1.33 -17.21 -4.96
CA LEU A 293 -0.94 -16.71 -3.64
C LEU A 293 -2.03 -16.91 -2.57
N ARG A 294 -3.28 -17.14 -2.99
CA ARG A 294 -4.41 -17.50 -2.12
C ARG A 294 -4.04 -18.60 -1.13
N ASN A 295 -3.26 -19.60 -1.56
CA ASN A 295 -2.85 -20.71 -0.70
C ASN A 295 -1.95 -20.28 0.47
N TYR A 296 -1.35 -19.10 0.43
CA TYR A 296 -0.45 -18.60 1.47
C TYR A 296 -1.07 -17.49 2.30
N TRP A 297 -1.95 -16.69 1.70
CA TRP A 297 -2.48 -15.46 2.30
C TRP A 297 -4.01 -15.47 2.42
N PRO A 298 -4.55 -15.79 3.61
CA PRO A 298 -5.98 -15.83 3.88
C PRO A 298 -6.73 -14.55 3.52
N VAL A 299 -6.10 -13.37 3.73
CA VAL A 299 -6.71 -12.07 3.41
C VAL A 299 -7.18 -11.95 1.95
N LEU A 300 -6.59 -12.72 1.03
CA LEU A 300 -7.02 -12.71 -0.37
C LEU A 300 -8.47 -13.20 -0.55
N GLU A 301 -9.00 -14.02 0.37
CA GLU A 301 -10.43 -14.35 0.37
C GLU A 301 -11.30 -13.12 0.59
N ILE A 302 -10.92 -12.25 1.53
CA ILE A 302 -11.64 -11.01 1.83
C ILE A 302 -11.58 -10.10 0.60
N SER A 303 -10.41 -9.98 -0.03
CA SER A 303 -10.26 -9.18 -1.26
C SER A 303 -11.11 -9.75 -2.42
N PHE A 304 -11.19 -11.08 -2.58
CA PHE A 304 -12.05 -11.69 -3.60
C PHE A 304 -13.54 -11.52 -3.29
N GLU A 305 -13.95 -11.59 -2.03
CA GLU A 305 -15.32 -11.32 -1.60
C GLU A 305 -15.70 -9.86 -1.87
N ALA A 306 -14.86 -8.91 -1.48
CA ALA A 306 -15.04 -7.49 -1.78
C ALA A 306 -15.20 -7.25 -3.29
N PHE A 307 -14.41 -7.94 -4.13
CA PHE A 307 -14.55 -7.86 -5.59
C PHE A 307 -15.90 -8.40 -6.09
N ARG A 308 -16.42 -9.48 -5.48
CA ARG A 308 -17.77 -10.00 -5.82
C ARG A 308 -18.83 -8.98 -5.45
N THR A 309 -18.77 -8.40 -4.24
CA THR A 309 -19.70 -7.35 -3.79
C THR A 309 -19.68 -6.17 -4.76
N PHE A 310 -18.50 -5.72 -5.18
CA PHE A 310 -18.39 -4.65 -6.17
C PHE A 310 -19.01 -5.02 -7.52
N ARG A 311 -18.74 -6.24 -8.02
CA ARG A 311 -19.33 -6.72 -9.27
C ARG A 311 -20.86 -6.77 -9.21
N GLU A 312 -21.42 -7.13 -8.06
CA GLU A 312 -22.87 -7.13 -7.84
C GLU A 312 -23.45 -5.72 -7.81
N ALA A 313 -22.77 -4.76 -7.17
CA ALA A 313 -23.15 -3.35 -7.20
C ALA A 313 -23.20 -2.81 -8.64
N CYS A 314 -22.15 -3.07 -9.45
CA CYS A 314 -22.12 -2.72 -10.86
C CYS A 314 -23.27 -3.36 -11.67
N ARG A 315 -23.60 -4.63 -11.38
CA ARG A 315 -24.71 -5.33 -12.06
C ARG A 315 -26.06 -4.69 -11.76
N ARG A 316 -26.24 -4.11 -10.56
CA ARG A 316 -27.50 -3.45 -10.17
C ARG A 316 -27.65 -2.07 -10.81
N ASN A 317 -26.64 -1.22 -10.68
CA ASN A 317 -26.64 0.10 -11.28
C ASN A 317 -25.20 0.58 -11.51
N MET A 318 -24.80 0.55 -12.77
CA MET A 318 -23.45 0.86 -13.20
C MET A 318 -23.10 2.34 -12.94
N ASP A 319 -24.00 3.29 -13.22
CA ASP A 319 -23.74 4.73 -13.03
C ASP A 319 -23.46 5.09 -11.56
N THR A 320 -24.17 4.46 -10.63
CA THR A 320 -24.00 4.74 -9.19
C THR A 320 -22.84 3.97 -8.58
N ALA A 321 -22.45 2.82 -9.15
CA ALA A 321 -21.43 1.96 -8.55
C ALA A 321 -20.04 2.59 -8.56
N PHE A 322 -19.72 3.42 -9.56
CA PHE A 322 -18.41 4.07 -9.71
C PHE A 322 -18.31 5.46 -9.08
N LYS A 323 -19.38 5.94 -8.45
CA LYS A 323 -19.36 7.21 -7.71
C LYS A 323 -18.35 7.14 -6.56
N MET A 324 -17.50 8.15 -6.44
CA MET A 324 -16.55 8.29 -5.34
C MET A 324 -17.26 8.71 -4.05
N ASP A 325 -17.91 7.75 -3.41
CA ASP A 325 -18.58 7.89 -2.11
C ASP A 325 -17.88 7.08 -1.01
N ALA A 326 -18.40 7.14 0.22
CA ALA A 326 -17.76 6.53 1.39
C ALA A 326 -17.64 5.01 1.25
N TRP A 327 -18.62 4.39 0.59
CA TRP A 327 -18.60 2.97 0.27
C TRP A 327 -17.49 2.64 -0.73
N MET A 328 -17.33 3.46 -1.78
CA MET A 328 -16.25 3.28 -2.76
C MET A 328 -14.86 3.42 -2.14
N LEU A 329 -14.63 4.39 -1.26
CA LEU A 329 -13.34 4.45 -0.55
C LEU A 329 -13.10 3.23 0.32
N ARG A 330 -14.12 2.71 1.02
CA ARG A 330 -13.99 1.47 1.79
C ARG A 330 -13.59 0.30 0.90
N PHE A 331 -14.14 0.22 -0.31
CA PHE A 331 -13.75 -0.79 -1.29
C PHE A 331 -12.29 -0.61 -1.78
N LEU A 332 -11.90 0.61 -2.14
CA LEU A 332 -10.57 0.89 -2.69
C LEU A 332 -9.44 0.75 -1.66
N TYR A 333 -9.69 1.14 -0.41
CA TYR A 333 -8.68 1.17 0.65
C TYR A 333 -8.77 -0.01 1.63
N GLY A 334 -9.94 -0.63 1.79
CA GLY A 334 -10.22 -1.70 2.73
C GLY A 334 -9.81 -3.08 2.23
N PHE A 335 -8.58 -3.25 1.74
CA PHE A 335 -8.10 -4.52 1.15
C PHE A 335 -8.18 -5.73 2.11
N ALA A 336 -8.18 -5.46 3.42
CA ALA A 336 -8.31 -6.45 4.50
C ALA A 336 -9.65 -6.36 5.25
N ASN A 337 -10.56 -5.47 4.85
CA ASN A 337 -11.86 -5.28 5.51
C ASN A 337 -12.97 -5.87 4.65
N LYS A 338 -13.94 -6.51 5.29
CA LYS A 338 -15.19 -6.89 4.61
C LYS A 338 -15.89 -5.64 4.10
N VAL A 339 -16.27 -5.68 2.83
CA VAL A 339 -17.06 -4.65 2.17
C VAL A 339 -18.49 -5.15 2.10
N GLU A 340 -19.37 -4.49 2.86
CA GLU A 340 -20.81 -4.76 2.84
C GLU A 340 -21.43 -4.38 1.49
N ASP A 341 -22.62 -4.89 1.23
CA ASP A 341 -23.42 -4.46 0.08
C ASP A 341 -23.66 -2.95 0.10
N LYS A 342 -23.53 -2.28 -1.05
CA LYS A 342 -23.65 -0.83 -1.16
C LYS A 342 -24.98 -0.29 -0.63
N GLN A 343 -26.09 -0.96 -0.91
CA GLN A 343 -27.41 -0.50 -0.45
C GLN A 343 -27.57 -0.67 1.06
N VAL A 344 -27.08 -1.79 1.59
CA VAL A 344 -27.08 -2.04 3.04
C VAL A 344 -26.24 -0.99 3.76
N TYR A 345 -25.08 -0.65 3.23
CA TYR A 345 -24.21 0.38 3.77
C TYR A 345 -24.87 1.77 3.73
N GLU A 346 -25.48 2.16 2.61
CA GLU A 346 -26.20 3.44 2.48
C GLU A 346 -27.42 3.53 3.41
N MET A 347 -28.07 2.40 3.73
CA MET A 347 -29.18 2.34 4.68
C MET A 347 -28.72 2.37 6.14
N ALA A 348 -27.54 1.82 6.46
CA ALA A 348 -27.00 1.73 7.81
C ALA A 348 -26.21 2.97 8.24
N ALA A 349 -25.44 3.56 7.31
CA ALA A 349 -24.64 4.74 7.57
C ALA A 349 -25.37 5.97 7.03
N GLY A 350 -25.77 6.88 7.92
CA GLY A 350 -26.20 8.25 7.55
C GLY A 350 -25.06 9.12 6.97
N GLY A 351 -24.20 8.55 6.11
CA GLY A 351 -23.11 9.23 5.42
C GLY A 351 -21.82 9.45 6.24
N THR A 352 -21.78 9.10 7.53
CA THR A 352 -20.57 9.26 8.35
C THR A 352 -19.73 7.99 8.35
N TRP A 353 -18.41 8.16 8.22
CA TRP A 353 -17.37 7.14 8.25
C TRP A 353 -17.19 6.61 9.69
N PRO A 354 -17.83 5.49 10.11
CA PRO A 354 -17.78 5.07 11.50
C PRO A 354 -16.58 4.14 11.70
N ALA A 355 -15.72 4.46 12.66
CA ALA A 355 -14.68 3.56 13.16
C ALA A 355 -15.25 2.24 13.73
N GLU A 356 -16.57 2.16 13.93
CA GLU A 356 -17.30 1.00 14.46
C GLU A 356 -17.25 -0.23 13.54
N ASN A 357 -16.91 -0.07 12.25
CA ASN A 357 -16.73 -1.19 11.32
C ASN A 357 -15.32 -1.81 11.33
N ILE A 358 -14.42 -1.34 12.21
CA ILE A 358 -13.12 -1.96 12.47
C ILE A 358 -13.33 -3.16 13.41
N GLY A 359 -14.07 -4.18 12.98
CA GLY A 359 -14.14 -5.50 13.62
C GLY A 359 -14.57 -5.59 15.10
N PHE A 360 -14.92 -4.49 15.78
CA PHE A 360 -15.35 -4.53 17.17
C PHE A 360 -16.86 -4.74 17.23
N SER A 361 -17.29 -6.00 17.35
CA SER A 361 -18.59 -6.29 17.95
C SER A 361 -18.41 -6.35 19.47
N PRO A 362 -19.06 -5.47 20.28
CA PRO A 362 -19.04 -5.57 21.73
C PRO A 362 -19.62 -6.88 22.28
N SER A 363 -20.29 -7.68 21.45
CA SER A 363 -20.93 -8.94 21.84
C SER A 363 -19.96 -10.11 22.04
N GLU A 364 -18.68 -9.99 21.67
CA GLU A 364 -17.71 -11.09 21.79
C GLU A 364 -16.92 -11.09 23.12
N TRP A 365 -17.28 -10.20 24.06
CA TRP A 365 -16.63 -10.07 25.37
C TRP A 365 -17.51 -10.51 26.56
N MET A 366 -18.66 -11.15 26.31
CA MET A 366 -19.62 -11.54 27.35
C MET A 366 -19.96 -13.04 27.37
N ASP A 367 -19.01 -13.92 27.06
CA ASP A 367 -19.08 -15.34 27.46
C ASP A 367 -17.79 -15.80 28.16
#